data_AF-A0A935S1M4-F1
#
_entry.id   AF-A0A935S1M4-F1
#
_cell.length_a   1.000
_cell.length_b   1.000
_cell.length_c   1.000
_cell.angle_alpha   90.00
_cell.angle_beta   90.00
_cell.angle_gamma   90.00
#
_symmetry.space_group_name_H-M   'P 1'
#
loop_
_entity.id
_entity.type
_entity.pdbx_description
1 polymer ?
#
loop_
_entity_poly.entity_id
_entity_poly.type
_entity_poly.pdbx_seq_one_letter_code
_entity_poly.pdbx_strand_id
1 'polypeptide(L)'
;MIYVPITQSNKKIGVITVQSFKANAYKEYHLQILKSLAVYVAIALDNVSLYNNLEDRVRERTEEIEKNYNDTRLLGEISKELSSSLPLKRSFRRYIKIYIN
;
A
#
# COMPACT_ATOMS: atom_id res chain seq x y z
N MET A 1 -2.79 33.90 25.25
CA MET A 1 -2.88 32.79 24.28
C MET A 1 -1.47 32.33 23.92
N ILE A 2 -1.27 31.04 23.67
CA ILE A 2 0.00 30.44 23.24
C ILE A 2 -0.19 29.75 21.89
N TYR A 3 0.81 29.87 21.03
CA TYR A 3 0.92 29.16 19.75
C TYR A 3 2.24 28.39 19.74
N VAL A 4 2.20 27.09 19.44
CA VAL A 4 3.38 26.25 19.31
C VAL A 4 3.34 25.54 17.95
N PRO A 5 4.32 25.76 17.05
CA PRO A 5 4.33 25.11 15.76
C PRO A 5 4.66 23.62 15.89
N ILE A 6 3.97 22.79 15.11
CA ILE A 6 4.33 21.40 14.89
C ILE A 6 5.28 21.40 13.68
N THR A 7 6.50 20.92 13.89
CA THR A 7 7.57 20.97 12.88
C THR A 7 8.08 19.56 12.60
N GLN A 8 8.15 19.19 11.33
CA GLN A 8 8.71 17.94 10.83
C GLN A 8 9.74 18.26 9.76
N SER A 9 10.98 17.75 9.88
CA SER A 9 12.05 17.97 8.89
C SER A 9 12.21 19.44 8.47
N ASN A 10 12.22 20.35 9.45
CA ASN A 10 12.28 21.81 9.26
C ASN A 10 11.05 22.46 8.59
N LYS A 11 9.99 21.71 8.28
CA LYS A 11 8.73 22.21 7.74
C LYS A 11 7.68 22.32 8.85
N LYS A 12 7.02 23.48 8.93
CA LYS A 12 5.86 23.68 9.82
C LYS A 12 4.65 23.00 9.18
N ILE A 13 4.14 21.95 9.82
CA ILE A 13 3.01 21.15 9.31
C ILE A 13 1.70 21.44 10.05
N GLY A 14 1.76 22.20 11.14
CA GLY A 14 0.59 22.59 11.92
C GLY A 14 0.92 23.49 13.10
N VAL A 15 -0.08 23.78 13.92
CA VAL A 15 0.06 24.60 15.14
C VAL A 15 -0.84 24.07 16.25
N ILE A 16 -0.29 23.97 17.46
CA ILE A 16 -1.05 23.75 18.70
C ILE A 16 -1.33 25.12 19.30
N THR A 17 -2.59 25.38 19.67
CA THR A 17 -2.98 26.63 20.32
C THR A 17 -3.66 26.37 21.64
N VAL A 18 -3.36 27.20 22.64
CA VAL A 18 -4.06 27.18 23.94
C VAL A 18 -4.47 28.60 24.29
N GLN A 19 -5.75 28.76 24.65
CA GLN A 19 -6.39 30.05 24.88
C GLN A 19 -6.95 30.13 26.30
N SER A 20 -6.90 31.31 26.89
CA SER A 20 -7.48 31.61 28.19
C SER A 20 -7.86 33.08 28.23
N PHE A 21 -9.04 33.38 28.78
CA PHE A 21 -9.50 34.74 29.03
C PHE A 21 -8.87 35.36 30.29
N LYS A 22 -8.16 34.57 31.11
CA LYS A 22 -7.50 35.04 32.33
C LYS A 22 -6.11 35.60 32.01
N ALA A 23 -5.82 36.79 32.53
CA ALA A 23 -4.48 37.37 32.46
C ALA A 23 -3.46 36.48 33.20
N ASN A 24 -2.26 36.36 32.64
CA ASN A 24 -1.16 35.56 33.21
C ASN A 24 -1.52 34.09 33.49
N ALA A 25 -2.40 33.50 32.69
CA ALA A 25 -2.83 32.10 32.84
C ALA A 25 -1.69 31.08 32.63
N TYR A 26 -0.61 31.47 31.97
CA TYR A 26 0.48 30.57 31.61
C TYR A 26 1.79 30.94 32.27
N LYS A 27 2.60 29.93 32.55
CA LYS A 27 3.95 30.02 33.10
C LYS A 27 4.87 29.28 32.12
N GLU A 28 6.18 29.44 32.29
CA GLU A 28 7.17 28.82 31.40
C GLU A 28 7.00 27.30 31.26
N TYR A 29 6.67 26.61 32.36
CA TYR A 29 6.46 25.15 32.31
C TYR A 29 5.30 24.74 31.38
N HIS A 30 4.26 25.57 31.25
CA HIS A 30 3.17 25.31 30.31
C HIS A 30 3.66 25.36 28.86
N LEU A 31 4.56 26.31 28.55
CA LEU A 31 5.18 26.40 27.24
C LEU A 31 6.08 25.18 26.96
N GLN A 32 6.84 24.72 27.96
CA GLN A 32 7.67 23.52 27.81
C GLN A 32 6.83 22.26 27.54
N ILE A 33 5.73 22.07 28.26
CA ILE A 33 4.80 20.96 28.03
C ILE A 33 4.26 21.01 26.59
N LEU A 34 3.84 22.19 26.13
CA LEU A 34 3.30 22.35 24.77
C LEU A 34 4.35 22.11 23.69
N LYS A 35 5.62 22.50 23.93
CA LYS A 35 6.74 22.17 23.03
C LYS A 35 6.95 20.66 22.94
N SER A 36 6.99 19.96 24.07
CA SER A 36 7.11 18.49 24.10
C SER A 36 5.93 17.82 23.39
N LEU A 37 4.71 18.31 23.61
CA LEU A 37 3.52 17.81 22.93
C LEU A 37 3.62 18.00 21.41
N ALA A 38 4.07 19.17 20.94
CA ALA A 38 4.26 19.42 19.51
C ALA A 38 5.27 18.45 18.87
N VAL A 39 6.32 18.05 19.60
CA VAL A 39 7.27 17.01 19.14
C VAL A 39 6.57 15.65 19.01
N TYR A 40 5.83 15.21 20.03
CA TYR A 40 5.12 13.93 19.97
C TYR A 40 4.06 13.89 18.86
N VAL A 41 3.34 14.99 18.65
CA VAL A 41 2.37 15.09 17.55
C VAL A 41 3.06 15.01 16.19
N ALA A 42 4.22 15.65 16.01
CA ALA A 42 5.00 15.53 14.78
C ALA A 42 5.40 14.08 14.48
N ILE A 43 5.86 13.34 15.50
CA ILE A 43 6.22 11.91 15.38
C ILE A 43 5.00 11.07 15.02
N ALA A 44 3.87 11.28 15.69
CA ALA A 44 2.64 10.53 15.42
C ALA A 44 2.13 10.76 13.99
N LEU A 45 2.18 12.00 13.51
CA LEU A 45 1.80 12.34 12.13
C LEU A 45 2.75 11.71 11.10
N ASP A 46 4.04 11.62 11.41
CA ASP A 46 5.01 10.93 10.56
C ASP A 46 4.70 9.43 10.44
N ASN A 47 4.40 8.80 11.58
CA ASN A 47 4.06 7.38 11.63
C ASN A 47 2.79 7.05 10.84
N VAL A 48 1.74 7.89 10.93
CA VAL A 48 0.50 7.70 10.15
C VAL A 48 0.79 7.75 8.64
N SER A 49 1.59 8.73 8.21
CA SER A 49 1.99 8.84 6.80
C SER A 49 2.78 7.60 6.33
N LEU A 50 3.75 7.15 7.12
CA LEU A 50 4.55 5.96 6.81
C LEU A 50 3.70 4.69 6.76
N TYR A 51 2.77 4.54 7.70
CA TYR A 51 1.89 3.38 7.77
C TYR A 51 0.95 3.30 6.57
N ASN A 52 0.27 4.41 6.22
CA ASN A 52 -0.62 4.46 5.06
C ASN A 52 0.12 4.13 3.76
N ASN A 53 1.32 4.68 3.57
CA ASN A 53 2.15 4.38 2.40
C ASN A 53 2.55 2.90 2.32
N LEU A 54 2.75 2.25 3.47
CA LEU A 54 3.07 0.83 3.53
C LEU A 54 1.84 -0.02 3.20
N GLU A 55 0.68 0.28 3.77
CA GLU A 55 -0.57 -0.43 3.47
C GLU A 55 -0.93 -0.34 1.99
N ASP A 56 -0.79 0.84 1.39
CA ASP A 56 -1.05 1.04 -0.04
C ASP A 56 -0.14 0.16 -0.91
N ARG A 57 1.17 0.13 -0.60
CA ARG A 57 2.13 -0.73 -1.32
C ARG A 57 1.85 -2.21 -1.13
N VAL A 58 1.44 -2.63 0.06
CA VAL A 58 1.08 -4.02 0.33
C VAL A 58 -0.17 -4.40 -0.46
N ARG A 59 -1.17 -3.53 -0.53
CA ARG A 59 -2.38 -3.74 -1.32
C ARG A 59 -2.05 -3.87 -2.81
N GLU A 60 -1.29 -2.94 -3.37
CA GLU A 60 -0.84 -2.98 -4.77
C GLU A 60 -0.10 -4.28 -5.10
N ARG A 61 0.82 -4.71 -4.23
CA ARG A 61 1.58 -5.95 -4.44
C ARG A 61 0.73 -7.20 -4.31
N THR A 62 -0.26 -7.19 -3.43
CA THR A 62 -1.22 -8.30 -3.30
C THR A 62 -2.05 -8.43 -4.58
N GLU A 63 -2.56 -7.31 -5.11
CA GLU A 63 -3.32 -7.27 -6.36
C GLU A 63 -2.49 -7.76 -7.57
N GLU A 64 -1.22 -7.36 -7.66
CA GLU A 64 -0.30 -7.86 -8.69
C GLU A 64 -0.06 -9.38 -8.59
N ILE A 65 0.13 -9.89 -7.38
CA ILE A 65 0.33 -11.33 -7.14
C ILE A 65 -0.92 -12.12 -7.55
N GLU A 66 -2.11 -11.66 -7.17
CA GLU A 66 -3.37 -12.31 -7.53
C GLU A 66 -3.57 -12.35 -9.05
N LYS A 67 -3.26 -11.25 -9.74
CA LYS A 67 -3.31 -11.19 -11.21
C LYS A 67 -2.35 -12.20 -11.84
N ASN A 68 -1.09 -12.19 -11.42
CA ASN A 68 -0.08 -13.12 -11.95
C ASN A 68 -0.44 -14.60 -11.68
N TYR A 69 -1.02 -14.88 -10.51
CA TYR A 69 -1.49 -16.22 -10.16
C TYR A 69 -2.62 -16.66 -11.10
N ASN A 70 -3.60 -15.78 -11.33
CA ASN A 70 -4.69 -16.04 -12.28
C ASN A 70 -4.16 -16.26 -13.70
N ASP A 71 -3.25 -15.42 -14.19
CA ASP A 71 -2.65 -15.57 -15.52
C ASP A 71 -1.94 -16.93 -15.66
N THR A 72 -1.15 -17.32 -14.65
CA THR A 72 -0.46 -18.62 -14.64
C THR A 72 -1.43 -19.80 -14.61
N ARG A 73 -2.53 -19.67 -13.86
CA ARG A 73 -3.60 -20.69 -13.79
C ARG A 73 -4.29 -20.87 -15.14
N LEU A 74 -4.66 -19.77 -15.79
CA LEU A 74 -5.24 -19.75 -17.14
C LEU A 74 -4.31 -20.40 -18.17
N LEU A 75 -3.01 -20.07 -18.14
CA LEU A 75 -2.01 -20.71 -19.01
C LEU A 75 -1.93 -22.22 -18.78
N GLY A 76 -1.99 -22.67 -17.52
CA GLY A 76 -2.03 -24.09 -17.17
C GLY A 76 -3.27 -24.80 -17.74
N GLU A 77 -4.44 -24.18 -17.67
CA GLU A 77 -5.69 -24.69 -18.24
C GLU A 77 -5.61 -24.80 -19.77
N ILE A 78 -5.17 -23.74 -20.45
CA ILE A 78 -4.99 -23.73 -21.91
C ILE A 78 -4.01 -24.82 -22.35
N SER A 79 -2.88 -24.96 -21.65
CA SER A 79 -1.88 -25.99 -21.94
C SER A 79 -2.46 -27.41 -21.82
N LYS A 80 -3.28 -27.65 -20.79
CA LYS A 80 -3.98 -28.92 -20.59
C LYS A 80 -4.99 -29.22 -21.70
N GLU A 81 -5.75 -28.23 -22.14
CA GLU A 81 -6.73 -28.35 -23.23
C GLU A 81 -6.07 -28.56 -24.62
N LEU A 82 -4.97 -27.85 -24.88
CA LEU A 82 -4.16 -28.09 -26.07
C LEU A 82 -3.57 -29.51 -26.06
N SER A 83 -3.10 -29.97 -24.90
CA SER A 83 -2.55 -31.32 -24.73
C SER A 83 -3.60 -32.42 -24.91
N SER A 84 -4.86 -32.18 -24.56
CA SER A 84 -5.95 -33.14 -24.78
C SER A 84 -6.47 -33.17 -26.23
N SER A 85 -6.32 -32.08 -26.98
CA SER A 85 -6.72 -31.97 -28.39
C SER A 85 -5.63 -32.37 -29.40
N LEU A 86 -4.33 -32.29 -29.04
CA LEU A 86 -3.20 -32.77 -29.85
C LEU A 86 -3.25 -34.28 -30.23
N PRO A 87 -3.74 -35.20 -29.38
CA PRO A 87 -4.01 -36.60 -29.75
C PRO A 87 -4.95 -36.74 -30.96
N LEU A 88 -5.90 -35.82 -31.13
CA LEU A 88 -6.86 -35.82 -32.24
C LEU A 88 -6.16 -35.46 -33.58
N LYS A 89 -5.25 -34.49 -33.57
CA LYS A 89 -4.44 -34.17 -34.78
C LYS A 89 -3.46 -35.28 -35.15
N ARG A 90 -2.87 -35.98 -34.17
CA ARG A 90 -1.96 -37.10 -34.43
C ARG A 90 -2.68 -38.34 -34.95
N SER A 91 -3.89 -38.63 -34.47
CA SER A 91 -4.72 -39.72 -34.98
C SER A 91 -5.26 -39.41 -36.39
N PHE A 92 -5.65 -38.17 -36.68
CA PHE A 92 -6.07 -37.74 -38.02
C PHE A 92 -4.96 -37.92 -39.07
N ARG A 93 -3.71 -37.53 -38.75
CA ARG A 93 -2.56 -37.75 -39.63
C ARG A 93 -2.20 -39.23 -39.81
N ARG A 94 -2.50 -40.08 -38.81
CA ARG A 94 -2.35 -41.54 -38.92
C ARG A 94 -3.41 -42.12 -39.86
N TYR A 95 -4.64 -41.64 -39.76
CA TYR A 95 -5.77 -42.07 -40.58
C TYR A 95 -5.57 -41.78 -42.07
N ILE A 96 -5.12 -40.56 -42.41
CA ILE A 96 -4.84 -40.18 -43.81
C ILE A 96 -3.68 -41.00 -44.38
N LYS A 97 -2.69 -41.37 -43.55
CA LYS A 97 -1.54 -42.17 -44.00
C LYS A 97 -1.90 -43.64 -44.24
N ILE A 98 -2.96 -44.15 -43.62
CA ILE A 98 -3.46 -45.51 -43.80
C ILE A 98 -4.32 -45.63 -45.07
N TYR A 99 -4.97 -44.55 -45.53
CA TYR A 99 -5.86 -44.56 -46.69
C TYR A 99 -5.25 -44.05 -48.00
N ILE A 100 -3.98 -43.57 -47.99
CA ILE A 100 -3.25 -43.08 -49.17
C ILE A 100 -2.08 -44.03 -49.54
N ASN A 101 -2.09 -45.28 -49.08
CA ASN A 101 -1.32 -46.40 -49.64
C ASN A 101 -2.25 -47.58 -49.88
#